data_AF-A0A1J3CN03-F1
#
_entry.id   AF-A0A1J3CN03-F1
#
_cell.length_a   1.000
_cell.length_b   1.000
_cell.length_c   1.000
_cell.angle_alpha   90.00
_cell.angle_beta   90.00
_cell.angle_gamma   90.00
#
_symmetry.space_group_name_H-M   'P 1'
#
loop_
_entity.id
_entity.type
_entity.pdbx_description
1 polymer ?
#
loop_
_entity_poly.entity_id
_entity_poly.type
_entity_poly.pdbx_seq_one_letter_code
_entity_poly.pdbx_strand_id
1 'polypeptide(L)'
;LGAQLVQILVIVGWVSATMGTLFFILKKLNLLRISEEDEMKGMDIARHGGFAYIYYDDHDDSIQFPRVNPGSPIPRTPTPPAV
;
A
#
# COMPACT_ATOMS: atom_id res chain seq x y z
N LEU A 1 -19.85 -26.31 28.42
CA LEU A 1 -20.50 -26.01 27.12
C LEU A 1 -21.31 -24.70 27.17
N GLY A 2 -22.32 -24.54 28.03
CA GLY A 2 -23.13 -23.30 28.09
C GLY A 2 -22.33 -22.00 28.29
N ALA A 3 -21.37 -21.99 29.23
CA ALA A 3 -20.51 -20.82 29.46
C ALA A 3 -19.61 -20.47 28.27
N GLN A 4 -19.17 -21.46 27.47
CA GLN A 4 -18.36 -21.23 26.27
C GLN A 4 -19.21 -20.56 25.17
N LEU A 5 -20.48 -20.95 25.03
CA LEU A 5 -21.39 -20.31 24.08
C LEU A 5 -21.65 -18.85 24.46
N VAL A 6 -21.85 -18.56 25.74
CA VAL A 6 -22.00 -17.20 26.25
C VAL A 6 -20.75 -16.36 25.98
N GLN A 7 -19.56 -16.92 26.24
CA GLN A 7 -18.30 -16.24 25.95
C GLN A 7 -18.16 -15.87 24.47
N ILE A 8 -18.48 -16.79 23.55
CA ILE A 8 -18.42 -16.52 22.11
C ILE A 8 -19.35 -15.37 21.73
N LEU A 9 -20.60 -15.40 22.19
CA LEU A 9 -21.59 -14.36 21.89
C LEU A 9 -21.17 -13.00 22.44
N VAL A 10 -20.62 -12.96 23.66
CA VAL A 10 -20.13 -11.73 24.27
C VAL A 10 -18.94 -11.16 23.50
N ILE A 11 -17.98 -11.98 23.10
CA ILE A 11 -16.80 -11.53 22.33
C ILE A 11 -17.23 -11.01 20.96
N VAL A 12 -18.05 -11.76 20.22
CA VAL A 12 -18.55 -11.34 18.90
C VAL A 12 -19.35 -10.05 19.04
N GLY A 13 -20.28 -9.99 19.99
CA GLY A 13 -21.08 -8.80 20.23
C GLY A 13 -20.24 -7.58 20.59
N TRP A 14 -19.29 -7.72 21.51
CA TRP A 14 -18.45 -6.61 21.97
C TRP A 14 -17.47 -6.11 20.90
N VAL A 15 -16.81 -7.02 20.19
CA VAL A 15 -15.87 -6.65 19.11
C VAL A 15 -16.63 -6.03 17.95
N SER A 16 -17.77 -6.60 17.53
CA SER A 16 -18.58 -6.02 16.47
C SER A 16 -19.18 -4.67 16.86
N ALA A 17 -19.60 -4.49 18.11
CA ALA A 17 -20.11 -3.20 18.57
C ALA A 17 -19.03 -2.11 18.55
N THR A 18 -17.83 -2.42 19.05
CA THR A 18 -16.72 -1.45 19.13
C THR A 18 -16.10 -1.15 17.76
N MET A 19 -15.67 -2.18 17.03
CA MET A 19 -15.07 -2.02 15.70
C MET A 19 -16.11 -1.57 14.68
N GLY A 20 -17.30 -2.18 14.70
CA GLY A 20 -18.38 -1.83 13.78
C GLY A 20 -18.82 -0.38 13.91
N THR A 21 -18.98 0.14 15.13
CA THR A 21 -19.34 1.55 15.36
C THR A 21 -18.25 2.49 14.87
N LEU A 22 -16.98 2.20 15.20
CA LEU A 22 -15.84 3.00 14.75
C LEU A 22 -15.77 3.07 13.23
N PHE A 23 -15.76 1.91 12.57
CA PHE A 23 -15.69 1.84 11.11
C PHE A 23 -16.94 2.41 10.43
N PHE A 24 -18.12 2.28 11.04
CA PHE A 24 -19.35 2.88 10.52
C PHE A 24 -19.29 4.41 10.51
N ILE A 25 -18.83 5.02 11.60
CA ILE A 25 -18.66 6.48 11.69
C ILE A 25 -17.65 6.95 10.64
N LEU A 26 -16.48 6.32 10.60
CA LEU A 26 -15.43 6.69 9.65
C LEU A 26 -15.84 6.43 8.18
N LYS A 27 -16.64 5.40 7.92
CA LYS A 27 -17.25 5.13 6.61
C LYS A 27 -18.25 6.23 6.23
N LYS A 28 -19.10 6.69 7.17
CA LYS A 28 -20.03 7.80 6.92
C LYS A 28 -19.29 9.09 6.56
N LEU A 29 -18.10 9.28 7.11
CA LEU A 29 -17.20 10.39 6.78
C LEU A 29 -16.37 10.15 5.51
N ASN A 30 -16.53 8.99 4.82
CA ASN A 30 -15.76 8.58 3.63
C ASN A 30 -14.24 8.64 3.79
N LEU A 31 -13.72 8.34 5.00
CA LEU A 31 -12.30 8.47 5.30
C LEU A 31 -11.47 7.20 5.06
N LEU A 32 -12.12 6.03 4.95
CA LEU A 32 -11.40 4.75 4.84
C LEU A 32 -11.04 4.33 3.42
N ARG A 33 -11.86 4.69 2.44
CA ARG A 33 -11.68 4.23 1.06
C ARG A 33 -11.29 5.42 0.18
N ILE A 34 -10.22 5.23 -0.57
CA ILE A 34 -9.80 6.15 -1.62
C ILE A 34 -10.82 6.11 -2.78
N SER A 35 -10.92 7.18 -3.57
CA SER A 35 -11.74 7.16 -4.78
C SER A 35 -11.22 6.09 -5.76
N GLU A 36 -12.11 5.51 -6.55
CA GLU A 36 -11.75 4.48 -7.55
C GLU A 36 -10.71 5.01 -8.55
N GLU A 37 -10.80 6.30 -8.91
CA GLU A 37 -9.83 6.95 -9.79
C GLU A 37 -8.41 7.00 -9.17
N ASP A 38 -8.30 7.28 -7.88
CA ASP A 38 -7.02 7.33 -7.17
C ASP A 38 -6.51 5.91 -6.82
N GLU A 39 -7.41 4.94 -6.65
CA GLU A 39 -7.08 3.51 -6.54
C GLU A 39 -6.43 3.03 -7.85
N MET A 40 -7.00 3.39 -9.00
CA MET A 40 -6.51 3.01 -10.33
C MET A 40 -5.19 3.69 -10.71
N LYS A 41 -4.96 4.94 -10.27
CA LYS A 41 -3.69 5.67 -10.50
C LYS A 41 -2.55 5.16 -9.63
N GLY A 42 -2.82 4.38 -8.59
CA GLY A 42 -1.83 3.88 -7.63
C GLY A 42 -1.51 4.88 -6.51
N MET A 43 -1.58 4.42 -5.25
CA MET A 43 -1.38 5.26 -4.06
C MET A 43 0.04 5.86 -3.95
N ASP A 44 1.05 5.19 -4.50
CA ASP A 44 2.43 5.66 -4.48
C ASP A 44 2.63 6.90 -5.38
N ILE A 45 1.96 6.89 -6.54
CA ILE A 45 2.02 7.98 -7.53
C ILE A 45 1.25 9.20 -7.02
N ALA A 46 0.09 8.99 -6.39
CA ALA A 46 -0.79 10.07 -5.94
C ALA A 46 -0.35 10.77 -4.64
N ARG A 47 0.36 10.08 -3.73
CA ARG A 47 0.68 10.62 -2.38
C ARG A 47 2.16 10.64 -2.01
N HIS A 48 3.02 9.88 -2.70
CA HIS A 48 4.45 9.80 -2.39
C HIS A 48 5.37 10.40 -3.47
N GLY A 49 4.82 10.99 -4.53
CA GLY A 49 5.60 11.74 -5.52
C GLY A 49 6.58 10.87 -6.33
N GLY A 50 6.31 9.57 -6.43
CA GLY A 50 7.10 8.63 -7.21
C GLY A 50 6.86 7.16 -6.84
N PHE A 51 7.36 6.24 -7.68
CA PHE A 51 7.27 4.80 -7.50
C PHE A 51 8.00 4.34 -6.23
N ALA A 52 7.40 3.45 -5.43
CA ALA A 52 8.00 2.89 -4.22
C ALA A 52 9.13 1.89 -4.49
N TYR A 53 9.17 1.30 -5.69
CA TYR A 53 10.19 0.34 -6.10
C TYR A 53 10.74 0.67 -7.48
N ILE A 54 12.05 0.54 -7.64
CA ILE A 54 12.71 0.56 -8.95
C ILE A 54 12.50 -0.82 -9.54
N TYR A 55 11.65 -0.92 -10.57
CA TYR A 55 11.57 -2.12 -11.38
C TYR A 55 12.84 -2.21 -12.22
N TYR A 56 13.68 -3.20 -11.93
CA TYR A 56 14.69 -3.67 -12.86
C TYR A 56 14.04 -4.80 -13.65
N ASP A 57 13.60 -4.50 -14.87
CA ASP A 57 13.12 -5.51 -15.79
C ASP A 57 14.34 -6.15 -16.44
N ASP A 58 14.63 -7.41 -16.10
CA ASP A 58 15.77 -8.16 -16.65
C ASP A 58 15.49 -8.73 -18.05
N HIS A 59 14.39 -8.34 -18.71
CA HIS A 59 14.10 -8.75 -20.08
C HIS A 59 13.54 -7.61 -20.95
N ASP A 60 14.47 -7.00 -21.69
CA ASP A 60 14.33 -6.18 -22.91
C ASP A 60 13.51 -4.87 -22.89
N ASP A 61 14.29 -3.79 -22.89
CA ASP A 61 14.19 -2.59 -23.73
C ASP A 61 12.86 -1.78 -23.76
N SER A 62 12.90 -0.68 -23.00
CA SER A 62 11.96 0.46 -22.90
C SER A 62 10.83 0.25 -21.87
N ILE A 63 10.72 1.00 -20.78
CA ILE A 63 10.71 2.47 -20.67
C ILE A 63 11.38 2.96 -19.38
N GLN A 64 12.14 4.03 -19.55
CA GLN A 64 12.99 4.73 -18.59
C GLN A 64 12.17 5.49 -17.52
N PHE A 65 12.53 5.37 -16.23
CA PHE A 65 12.07 6.28 -15.16
C PHE A 65 13.22 7.16 -14.66
N PRO A 66 13.32 8.43 -15.11
CA PRO A 66 14.36 9.36 -14.67
C PRO A 66 14.02 9.99 -13.31
N ARG A 67 14.88 9.82 -12.30
CA ARG A 67 14.99 10.78 -11.18
C ARG A 67 16.08 11.80 -11.52
N VAL A 68 15.66 12.98 -11.96
CA VAL A 68 16.55 14.09 -12.30
C VAL A 68 16.88 14.85 -11.02
N ASN A 69 18.12 14.65 -10.53
CA ASN A 69 18.80 15.66 -9.72
C ASN A 69 19.66 16.51 -10.66
N PRO A 70 19.52 17.84 -10.68
CA PRO A 70 20.34 18.69 -11.54
C PRO A 70 21.79 18.66 -11.05
N GLY A 71 22.61 17.79 -11.65
CA GLY A 71 24.07 17.77 -11.49
C GLY A 71 24.73 16.47 -11.00
N SER A 72 24.02 15.36 -10.79
CA SER A 72 24.66 14.12 -10.32
C SER A 72 25.35 13.34 -11.47
N PRO A 73 26.63 12.97 -11.36
CA PRO A 73 27.31 12.09 -12.30
C PRO A 73 26.69 10.68 -12.31
N ILE A 74 26.46 10.15 -13.51
CA ILE A 74 25.86 8.84 -13.76
C ILE A 74 26.76 7.72 -13.19
N PRO A 75 26.29 6.88 -12.26
CA PRO A 75 27.00 5.67 -11.84
C PRO A 75 27.10 4.69 -13.01
N ARG A 76 28.33 4.40 -13.45
CA ARG A 76 28.61 3.38 -14.46
C ARG A 76 28.57 2.02 -13.75
N THR A 77 27.52 1.23 -14.00
CA THR A 77 27.40 -0.25 -13.95
C THR A 77 28.17 -1.03 -12.87
N PRO A 78 27.52 -1.93 -12.11
CA PRO A 78 28.23 -2.90 -11.29
C PRO A 78 28.90 -3.94 -12.20
N THR A 79 30.21 -4.13 -12.03
CA THR A 79 30.97 -5.22 -12.62
C THR A 79 30.45 -6.55 -12.04
N PRO A 80 30.15 -7.58 -12.85
CA PRO A 80 29.87 -8.92 -12.32
C PRO A 80 31.13 -9.49 -11.64
N PRO A 81 31.02 -10.23 -10.51
CA PRO A 81 32.15 -10.97 -9.97
C PRO A 81 32.54 -12.10 -10.92
N ALA A 82 33.83 -12.18 -11.25
CA ALA A 82 34.39 -13.28 -12.03
C ALA A 82 34.42 -14.56 -11.20
N VAL A 83 33.61 -15.55 -11.57
CA VAL A 83 33.80 -16.97 -11.24
C VAL A 83 33.35 -17.81 -12.43
#